data_AF-F3GJA0-F1
#
_entry.id   AF-F3GJA0-F1
#
_cell.length_a   1.000
_cell.length_b   1.000
_cell.length_c   1.000
_cell.angle_alpha   90.00
_cell.angle_beta   90.00
_cell.angle_gamma   90.00
#
_symmetry.space_group_name_H-M   'P 1'
#
loop_
_entity.id
_entity.type
_entity.pdbx_description
1 polymer ?
#
loop_
_entity_poly.entity_id
_entity_poly.type
_entity_poly.pdbx_seq_one_letter_code
_entity_poly.pdbx_strand_id
1 'polypeptide(L)'
;MSSREIRIATRKSALALWQAEYVKARLEQAHPGLLVTLVPMVSRGDKLLDSPLSKIGGKGLFVKELETALLENNADIAVHSMKDVPMDFPQGLGLFCICEREDPRDAFVSNTFASLDQLPAGSIVGTSSLRRQAQLLARRDASFARSQKHYYQAPPQIERGWRNHLIDMQGRSYLDMLNNVAVLGHGHPRM
;
A
#
# COMPACT_ATOMS: atom_id res chain seq x y z
N MET A 1 -19.42 -7.11 45.58
CA MET A 1 -18.57 -7.80 44.59
C MET A 1 -17.79 -6.74 43.84
N SER A 2 -16.47 -6.82 43.79
CA SER A 2 -15.67 -5.90 42.97
C SER A 2 -16.09 -6.09 41.51
N SER A 3 -16.62 -5.06 40.84
CA SER A 3 -16.88 -5.15 39.41
C SER A 3 -15.54 -5.25 38.71
N ARG A 4 -15.32 -6.34 37.96
CA ARG A 4 -14.11 -6.52 37.18
C ARG A 4 -14.11 -5.48 36.06
N GLU A 5 -13.11 -4.62 36.04
CA GLU A 5 -12.90 -3.62 34.98
C GLU A 5 -11.86 -4.13 33.97
N ILE A 6 -12.07 -3.83 32.68
CA ILE A 6 -11.07 -4.01 31.62
C ILE A 6 -10.82 -2.65 30.96
N ARG A 7 -9.57 -2.21 30.96
CA ARG A 7 -9.09 -0.98 30.33
C ARG A 7 -8.50 -1.28 28.96
N ILE A 8 -9.06 -0.67 27.92
CA ILE A 8 -8.65 -0.84 26.53
C ILE A 8 -7.75 0.32 26.11
N ALA A 9 -6.46 0.06 25.91
CA ALA A 9 -5.56 0.99 25.27
C ALA A 9 -5.90 1.13 23.78
N THR A 10 -6.05 2.36 23.30
CA THR A 10 -6.31 2.66 21.89
C THR A 10 -5.68 3.98 21.45
N ARG A 11 -5.49 4.17 20.14
CA ARG A 11 -5.07 5.46 19.58
C ARG A 11 -6.24 6.44 19.53
N LYS A 12 -5.93 7.73 19.42
CA LYS A 12 -6.94 8.81 19.34
C LYS A 12 -7.55 9.04 17.96
N SER A 13 -7.09 8.36 16.92
CA SER A 13 -7.69 8.52 15.58
C SER A 13 -9.13 8.00 15.56
N ALA A 14 -9.99 8.62 14.75
CA ALA A 14 -11.42 8.26 14.68
C ALA A 14 -11.63 6.75 14.41
N LEU A 15 -10.83 6.17 13.51
CA LEU A 15 -10.89 4.74 13.22
C LEU A 15 -10.46 3.87 14.42
N ALA A 16 -9.41 4.26 15.15
CA ALA A 16 -8.93 3.49 16.30
C ALA A 16 -9.93 3.53 17.47
N LEU A 17 -10.56 4.69 17.70
CA LEU A 17 -11.64 4.81 18.67
C LEU A 17 -12.83 3.94 18.30
N TRP A 18 -13.25 3.97 17.02
CA TRP A 18 -14.32 3.10 16.53
C TRP A 18 -14.00 1.61 16.73
N GLN A 19 -12.76 1.18 16.45
CA GLN A 19 -12.32 -0.21 16.67
C GLN A 19 -12.37 -0.59 18.16
N ALA A 20 -11.96 0.31 19.05
CA ALA A 20 -11.99 0.07 20.48
C ALA A 20 -13.43 0.03 21.04
N GLU A 21 -14.31 0.91 20.57
CA GLU A 21 -15.75 0.89 20.90
C GLU A 21 -16.42 -0.39 20.40
N TYR A 22 -16.07 -0.85 19.19
CA TYR A 22 -16.53 -2.14 18.68
C TYR A 22 -16.16 -3.29 19.63
N VAL A 23 -14.88 -3.39 20.02
CA VAL A 23 -14.43 -4.45 20.94
C VAL A 23 -15.09 -4.32 22.32
N LYS A 24 -15.22 -3.10 22.84
CA LYS A 24 -15.92 -2.81 24.09
C LYS A 24 -17.36 -3.34 24.06
N ALA A 25 -18.13 -2.98 23.04
CA ALA A 25 -19.52 -3.41 22.91
C ALA A 25 -19.65 -4.94 22.87
N ARG A 26 -18.71 -5.63 22.20
CA ARG A 26 -18.68 -7.10 22.16
C ARG A 26 -18.35 -7.73 23.52
N LEU A 27 -17.44 -7.13 24.28
CA LEU A 27 -17.11 -7.58 25.64
C LEU A 27 -18.29 -7.40 26.60
N GLU A 28 -18.93 -6.23 26.59
CA GLU A 28 -20.09 -5.92 27.43
C GLU A 28 -21.29 -6.81 27.08
N GLN A 29 -21.49 -7.11 25.79
CA GLN A 29 -22.53 -8.04 25.34
C GLN A 29 -22.27 -9.49 25.80
N ALA A 30 -21.02 -9.96 25.71
CA ALA A 30 -20.65 -11.32 26.09
C ALA A 30 -20.57 -11.53 27.60
N HIS A 31 -20.31 -10.47 28.37
CA HIS A 31 -20.10 -10.51 29.81
C HIS A 31 -20.94 -9.45 30.52
N PRO A 32 -22.23 -9.73 30.81
CA PRO A 32 -23.09 -8.80 31.53
C PRO A 32 -22.50 -8.41 32.90
N GLY A 33 -22.35 -7.11 33.14
CA GLY A 33 -21.78 -6.55 34.38
C GLY A 33 -20.26 -6.36 34.37
N LEU A 34 -19.57 -6.68 33.27
CA LEU A 34 -18.18 -6.27 33.05
C LEU A 34 -18.13 -4.76 32.76
N LEU A 35 -17.27 -4.04 33.47
CA LEU A 35 -17.00 -2.63 33.18
C LEU A 35 -15.86 -2.54 32.16
N VAL A 36 -16.07 -1.81 31.07
CA VAL A 36 -15.03 -1.62 30.05
C VAL A 36 -14.78 -0.14 29.81
N THR A 37 -13.54 0.30 29.99
CA THR A 37 -13.12 1.70 29.84
C THR A 37 -12.08 1.84 28.72
N LEU A 38 -12.16 2.93 27.96
CA LEU A 38 -11.17 3.24 26.94
C LEU A 38 -10.08 4.13 27.53
N VAL A 39 -8.83 3.85 27.18
CA VAL A 39 -7.64 4.61 27.55
C VAL A 39 -7.00 5.17 26.27
N PRO A 40 -7.43 6.34 25.77
CA PRO A 40 -6.93 6.89 24.51
C PRO A 40 -5.53 7.47 24.66
N MET A 41 -4.59 7.00 23.85
CA MET A 41 -3.19 7.37 23.89
C MET A 41 -2.75 8.09 22.62
N VAL A 42 -1.78 9.00 22.76
CA VAL A 42 -1.15 9.68 21.61
C VAL A 42 0.11 8.90 21.25
N SER A 43 0.17 8.34 20.03
CA SER A 43 1.40 7.68 19.59
C SER A 43 2.38 8.68 18.99
N ARG A 44 3.66 8.31 18.89
CA ARG A 44 4.66 9.12 18.16
C ARG A 44 4.31 9.25 16.67
N GLY A 45 3.72 8.21 16.08
CA GLY A 45 3.24 8.26 14.70
C GLY A 45 2.10 9.26 14.46
N ASP A 46 1.30 9.59 15.48
CA ASP A 46 0.27 10.65 15.39
C ASP A 46 0.88 12.06 15.34
N LYS A 47 2.11 12.22 15.86
CA LYS A 47 2.83 13.51 15.89
C LYS A 47 3.65 13.78 14.62
N LEU A 48 3.88 12.77 13.78
CA LEU A 48 4.78 12.82 12.62
C LEU A 48 4.02 12.62 11.29
N LEU A 49 2.99 13.42 11.06
CA LEU A 49 2.14 13.34 9.85
C LEU A 49 2.83 13.90 8.59
N ASP A 50 3.87 14.73 8.73
CA ASP A 50 4.48 15.50 7.63
C ASP A 50 5.64 14.78 6.91
N SER A 51 5.91 13.52 7.23
CA SER A 51 7.01 12.76 6.62
C SER A 51 6.52 11.42 6.04
N PRO A 52 6.96 11.02 4.83
CA PRO A 52 6.57 9.74 4.26
C PRO A 52 6.94 8.58 5.19
N LEU A 53 6.02 7.65 5.46
CA LEU A 53 6.27 6.47 6.29
C LEU A 53 7.54 5.68 5.87
N SER A 54 7.86 5.68 4.58
CA SER A 54 9.07 5.06 4.02
C SER A 54 10.37 5.68 4.54
N LYS A 55 10.36 6.96 4.93
CA LYS A 55 11.52 7.68 5.50
C LYS A 55 11.63 7.56 7.01
N ILE A 56 10.54 7.27 7.73
CA ILE A 56 10.51 7.28 9.20
C ILE A 56 11.03 5.97 9.81
N GLY A 57 11.29 4.93 9.01
CA GLY A 57 12.14 3.80 9.40
C GLY A 57 11.92 3.29 10.83
N GLY A 58 10.76 2.69 11.12
CA GLY A 58 10.48 2.18 12.46
C GLY A 58 9.26 1.27 12.49
N LYS A 59 9.48 -0.05 12.41
CA LYS A 59 8.45 -1.03 12.79
C LYS A 59 8.07 -0.73 14.25
N GLY A 60 6.79 -0.43 14.51
CA GLY A 60 6.27 -0.16 15.87
C GLY A 60 5.96 1.30 16.22
N LEU A 61 6.05 2.25 15.29
CA LEU A 61 5.73 3.69 15.52
C LEU A 61 4.33 3.98 16.09
N PHE A 62 3.39 3.04 15.94
CA PHE A 62 2.01 3.18 16.40
C PHE A 62 1.66 2.24 17.57
N VAL A 63 2.58 1.37 17.97
CA VAL A 63 2.30 0.23 18.87
C VAL A 63 3.05 0.38 20.20
N LYS A 64 4.24 1.00 20.19
CA LYS A 64 5.09 1.12 21.37
C LYS A 64 4.41 1.78 22.57
N GLU A 65 3.68 2.87 22.37
CA GLU A 65 2.98 3.54 23.48
C GLU A 65 1.87 2.67 24.09
N LEU A 66 1.21 1.84 23.27
CA LEU A 66 0.18 0.91 23.73
C LEU A 66 0.82 -0.26 24.48
N GLU A 67 1.93 -0.81 24.00
CA GLU A 67 2.71 -1.85 24.69
C GLU A 67 3.21 -1.39 26.06
N THR A 68 3.72 -0.16 26.15
CA THR A 68 4.13 0.43 27.43
C THR A 68 2.96 0.50 28.40
N ALA A 69 1.77 0.90 27.95
CA ALA A 69 0.59 0.94 28.80
C ALA A 69 0.21 -0.43 29.38
N LEU A 70 0.36 -1.50 28.58
CA LEU A 70 0.12 -2.87 29.03
C LEU A 70 1.17 -3.31 30.04
N LEU A 71 2.46 -3.09 29.76
CA LEU A 71 3.56 -3.50 30.63
C LEU A 71 3.57 -2.75 31.98
N GLU A 72 3.13 -1.49 31.98
CA GLU A 72 3.03 -0.67 33.19
C GLU A 72 1.71 -0.86 33.95
N ASN A 73 0.85 -1.80 33.52
CA ASN A 73 -0.48 -2.04 34.08
C ASN A 73 -1.40 -0.81 34.04
N ASN A 74 -1.18 0.12 33.11
CA ASN A 74 -2.04 1.27 32.84
C ASN A 74 -3.24 0.91 31.95
N ALA A 75 -3.14 -0.21 31.23
CA ALA A 75 -4.23 -0.83 30.48
C ALA A 75 -4.13 -2.35 30.56
N ASP A 76 -5.21 -3.05 30.21
CA ASP A 76 -5.30 -4.52 30.32
C ASP A 76 -5.26 -5.19 28.95
N ILE A 77 -5.82 -4.55 27.93
CA ILE A 77 -5.74 -4.98 26.52
C ILE A 77 -5.48 -3.80 25.60
N ALA A 78 -4.95 -4.06 24.40
CA ALA A 78 -4.79 -3.07 23.34
C ALA A 78 -5.51 -3.52 22.07
N VAL A 79 -6.18 -2.59 21.39
CA VAL A 79 -6.90 -2.85 20.14
C VAL A 79 -6.18 -2.21 18.96
N HIS A 80 -5.98 -3.00 17.91
CA HIS A 80 -5.22 -2.60 16.73
C HIS A 80 -5.90 -3.04 15.44
N SER A 81 -5.62 -2.32 14.36
CA SER A 81 -5.74 -2.87 13.02
C SER A 81 -4.66 -3.93 12.82
N MET A 82 -5.05 -5.14 12.42
CA MET A 82 -4.13 -6.29 12.36
C MET A 82 -2.90 -6.06 11.47
N LYS A 83 -3.05 -5.27 10.40
CA LYS A 83 -1.95 -4.92 9.48
C LYS A 83 -0.82 -4.09 10.14
N ASP A 84 -1.10 -3.47 11.28
CA ASP A 84 -0.18 -2.58 11.99
C ASP A 84 0.49 -3.30 13.19
N VAL A 85 0.12 -4.55 13.47
CA VAL A 85 0.69 -5.37 14.55
C VAL A 85 2.06 -5.91 14.11
N PRO A 86 3.12 -5.76 14.93
CA PRO A 86 4.45 -6.30 14.61
C PRO A 86 4.46 -7.83 14.63
N MET A 87 5.46 -8.42 13.96
CA MET A 87 5.69 -9.86 13.98
C MET A 87 6.20 -10.34 15.34
N ASP A 88 7.03 -9.53 16.00
CA ASP A 88 7.65 -9.83 17.28
C ASP A 88 6.97 -9.02 18.39
N PHE A 89 6.79 -9.63 19.55
CA PHE A 89 6.22 -9.00 20.73
C PHE A 89 7.27 -8.86 21.84
N PRO A 90 7.22 -7.79 22.64
CA PRO A 90 7.96 -7.72 23.89
C PRO A 90 7.61 -8.91 24.80
N GLN A 91 8.57 -9.34 25.62
CA GLN A 91 8.33 -10.39 26.61
C GLN A 91 7.13 -10.04 27.50
N GLY A 92 6.21 -10.98 27.65
CA GLY A 92 4.99 -10.82 28.45
C GLY A 92 3.78 -10.29 27.67
N LEU A 93 3.96 -9.83 26.43
CA LEU A 93 2.86 -9.44 25.55
C LEU A 93 2.66 -10.47 24.43
N GLY A 94 1.47 -10.45 23.82
CA GLY A 94 1.15 -11.32 22.71
C GLY A 94 -0.19 -10.99 22.07
N LEU A 95 -0.45 -11.60 20.91
CA LEU A 95 -1.73 -11.55 20.23
C LEU A 95 -2.62 -12.70 20.73
N PHE A 96 -3.63 -12.39 21.53
CA PHE A 96 -4.50 -13.40 22.13
C PHE A 96 -5.86 -13.56 21.43
N CYS A 97 -6.26 -12.58 20.63
CA CYS A 97 -7.57 -12.59 19.98
C CYS A 97 -7.48 -11.92 18.59
N ILE A 98 -8.19 -12.50 17.63
CA ILE A 98 -8.44 -11.92 16.31
C ILE A 98 -9.96 -11.90 16.13
N CYS A 99 -10.52 -10.71 15.92
CA CYS A 99 -11.96 -10.54 15.66
C CYS A 99 -12.35 -11.09 14.28
N GLU A 100 -13.65 -11.23 14.05
CA GLU A 100 -14.19 -11.54 12.72
C GLU A 100 -13.66 -10.53 11.68
N ARG A 101 -13.32 -11.04 10.50
CA ARG A 101 -12.63 -10.27 9.48
C ARG A 101 -13.63 -9.55 8.57
N GLU A 102 -13.54 -8.22 8.57
CA GLU A 102 -14.21 -7.37 7.58
C GLU A 102 -13.61 -7.53 6.17
N ASP A 103 -14.25 -6.91 5.17
CA ASP A 103 -13.79 -6.95 3.77
C ASP A 103 -12.31 -6.57 3.63
N PRO A 104 -11.44 -7.49 3.16
CA PRO A 104 -10.01 -7.26 3.11
C PRO A 104 -9.53 -6.55 1.83
N ARG A 105 -10.43 -6.18 0.92
CA ARG A 105 -10.09 -5.63 -0.39
C ARG A 105 -9.55 -4.20 -0.28
N ASP A 106 -8.66 -3.86 -1.21
CA ASP A 106 -8.32 -2.46 -1.46
C ASP A 106 -9.48 -1.77 -2.20
N ALA A 107 -9.80 -0.52 -1.84
CA ALA A 107 -10.80 0.28 -2.52
C ALA A 107 -10.14 1.28 -3.48
N PHE A 108 -10.76 1.50 -4.64
CA PHE A 108 -10.46 2.62 -5.51
C PHE A 108 -11.33 3.81 -5.11
N VAL A 109 -10.71 4.97 -4.90
CA VAL A 109 -11.41 6.20 -4.47
C VAL A 109 -11.02 7.32 -5.43
N SER A 110 -12.01 7.88 -6.11
CA SER A 110 -11.86 9.04 -6.99
C SER A 110 -13.19 9.80 -7.05
N ASN A 111 -13.12 11.12 -7.14
CA ASN A 111 -14.31 11.96 -7.35
C ASN A 111 -14.74 11.98 -8.83
N THR A 112 -13.83 11.66 -9.75
CA THR A 112 -14.01 11.89 -11.19
C THR A 112 -14.16 10.58 -11.98
N PHE A 113 -13.47 9.52 -11.57
CA PHE A 113 -13.43 8.26 -12.31
C PHE A 113 -14.02 7.14 -11.45
N ALA A 114 -14.67 6.17 -12.07
CA ALA A 114 -15.30 5.05 -11.35
C ALA A 114 -14.35 3.85 -11.16
N SER A 115 -13.25 3.79 -11.91
CA SER A 115 -12.28 2.70 -11.82
C SER A 115 -10.89 3.12 -12.28
N LEU A 116 -9.89 2.28 -11.96
CA LEU A 116 -8.52 2.44 -12.45
C LEU A 116 -8.42 2.40 -13.98
N ASP A 117 -9.29 1.64 -14.65
CA ASP A 117 -9.25 1.48 -16.11
C ASP A 117 -9.74 2.72 -16.86
N GLN A 118 -10.44 3.63 -16.17
CA GLN A 118 -10.90 4.90 -16.73
C GLN A 118 -9.89 6.03 -16.56
N LEU A 119 -8.77 5.80 -15.86
CA LEU A 119 -7.76 6.84 -15.64
C LEU A 119 -7.03 7.17 -16.95
N PRO A 120 -7.02 8.45 -17.40
CA PRO A 120 -6.22 8.86 -18.55
C PRO A 120 -4.73 8.59 -18.34
N ALA A 121 -3.99 8.39 -19.43
CA ALA A 121 -2.54 8.30 -19.39
C ALA A 121 -1.93 9.55 -18.72
N GLY A 122 -0.96 9.34 -17.83
CA GLY A 122 -0.35 10.42 -17.04
C GLY A 122 -1.07 10.76 -15.73
N SER A 123 -2.18 10.08 -15.40
CA SER A 123 -2.86 10.25 -14.11
C SER A 123 -1.95 9.93 -12.91
N ILE A 124 -2.10 10.69 -11.83
CA ILE A 124 -1.36 10.51 -10.58
C ILE A 124 -2.23 9.73 -9.59
N VAL A 125 -1.70 8.63 -9.03
CA VAL A 125 -2.36 7.82 -8.00
C VAL A 125 -1.58 7.94 -6.69
N GLY A 126 -2.24 8.45 -5.63
CA GLY A 126 -1.63 8.61 -4.31
C GLY A 126 -1.68 7.33 -3.48
N THR A 127 -0.52 6.83 -3.04
CA THR A 127 -0.40 5.76 -2.04
C THR A 127 0.98 5.80 -1.40
N SER A 128 1.05 5.62 -0.07
CA SER A 128 2.32 5.40 0.66
C SER A 128 2.66 3.91 0.84
N SER A 129 1.75 3.02 0.42
CA SER A 129 1.96 1.57 0.49
C SER A 129 2.78 1.09 -0.70
N LEU A 130 3.99 0.59 -0.44
CA LEU A 130 4.85 -0.05 -1.45
C LEU A 130 4.17 -1.26 -2.10
N ARG A 131 3.37 -2.02 -1.33
CA ARG A 131 2.57 -3.14 -1.85
C ARG A 131 1.62 -2.68 -2.96
N ARG A 132 0.83 -1.63 -2.69
CA ARG A 132 -0.13 -1.09 -3.68
C ARG A 132 0.60 -0.47 -4.87
N GLN A 133 1.70 0.25 -4.62
CA GLN A 133 2.50 0.85 -5.69
C GLN A 133 3.04 -0.21 -6.65
N ALA A 134 3.64 -1.29 -6.15
CA ALA A 134 4.15 -2.38 -6.97
C ALA A 134 3.04 -3.04 -7.81
N GLN A 135 1.86 -3.27 -7.22
CA GLN A 135 0.71 -3.86 -7.93
C GLN A 135 0.16 -2.92 -9.02
N LEU A 136 0.06 -1.62 -8.75
CA LEU A 136 -0.39 -0.62 -9.72
C LEU A 136 0.59 -0.46 -10.88
N LEU A 137 1.91 -0.44 -10.59
CA LEU A 137 2.94 -0.37 -11.62
C LEU A 137 2.97 -1.63 -12.49
N ALA A 138 2.83 -2.81 -11.89
CA ALA A 138 2.73 -4.07 -12.65
C ALA A 138 1.51 -4.08 -13.58
N ARG A 139 0.36 -3.55 -13.11
CA ARG A 139 -0.84 -3.40 -13.94
C ARG A 139 -0.61 -2.42 -15.09
N ARG A 140 0.01 -1.27 -14.84
CA ARG A 140 0.38 -0.28 -15.87
C ARG A 140 1.31 -0.90 -16.92
N ASP A 141 2.35 -1.61 -16.47
CA ASP A 141 3.31 -2.29 -17.35
C ASP A 141 2.67 -3.40 -18.19
N ALA A 142 1.63 -4.06 -17.69
CA ALA A 142 0.86 -5.04 -18.44
C ALA A 142 -0.05 -4.40 -19.50
N SER A 143 -0.45 -3.13 -19.31
CA SER A 143 -1.20 -2.34 -20.31
C SER A 143 -0.32 -1.82 -21.45
N PHE A 144 1.01 -1.73 -21.26
CA PHE A 144 1.93 -1.52 -22.38
C PHE A 144 2.05 -2.82 -23.18
N ALA A 145 1.82 -2.76 -24.49
CA ALA A 145 1.92 -3.92 -25.36
C ALA A 145 3.25 -4.65 -25.15
N ARG A 146 3.21 -5.99 -24.97
CA ARG A 146 4.39 -6.85 -24.76
C ARG A 146 5.51 -6.62 -25.79
N SER A 147 5.17 -6.13 -26.99
CA SER A 147 6.10 -5.79 -28.06
C SER A 147 7.04 -4.61 -27.74
N GLN A 148 6.59 -3.59 -27.00
CA GLN A 148 7.45 -2.44 -26.68
C GLN A 148 8.57 -2.82 -25.71
N LYS A 149 8.34 -3.77 -24.79
CA LYS A 149 9.38 -4.23 -23.84
C LYS A 149 10.58 -4.88 -24.52
N HIS A 150 10.36 -5.64 -25.60
CA HIS A 150 11.47 -6.21 -26.39
C HIS A 150 12.33 -5.13 -27.05
N TYR A 151 11.71 -4.06 -27.56
CA TYR A 151 12.45 -2.96 -28.20
C TYR A 151 13.42 -2.23 -27.25
N TYR A 152 13.11 -2.16 -25.95
CA TYR A 152 13.99 -1.50 -24.98
C TYR A 152 14.96 -2.44 -24.27
N GLN A 153 14.63 -3.73 -24.12
CA GLN A 153 15.51 -4.71 -23.47
C GLN A 153 16.56 -5.29 -24.43
N ALA A 154 16.20 -5.48 -25.69
CA ALA A 154 17.07 -5.98 -26.74
C ALA A 154 16.72 -5.26 -28.06
N PRO A 155 17.11 -3.98 -28.21
CA PRO A 155 16.76 -3.21 -29.39
C PRO A 155 17.29 -3.91 -30.65
N PRO A 156 16.43 -4.16 -31.66
CA PRO A 156 16.90 -4.67 -32.93
C PRO A 156 17.84 -3.65 -33.56
N GLN A 157 18.99 -4.11 -34.08
CA GLN A 157 19.90 -3.24 -34.83
C GLN A 157 19.31 -3.01 -36.22
N ILE A 158 18.60 -1.90 -36.37
CA ILE A 158 17.98 -1.50 -37.63
C ILE A 158 19.06 -0.98 -38.58
N GLU A 159 19.15 -1.59 -39.75
CA GLU A 159 20.11 -1.19 -40.79
C GLU A 159 19.49 -0.20 -41.78
N ARG A 160 18.18 -0.31 -42.04
CA ARG A 160 17.47 0.55 -43.00
C ARG A 160 15.97 0.61 -42.72
N GLY A 161 15.33 1.68 -43.21
CA GLY A 161 13.88 1.84 -43.23
C GLY A 161 13.34 1.92 -44.67
N TRP A 162 12.11 1.45 -44.88
CA TRP A 162 11.35 1.65 -46.12
C TRP A 162 9.89 1.93 -45.78
N ARG A 163 9.43 3.15 -46.07
CA ARG A 163 8.08 3.63 -45.71
C ARG A 163 7.81 3.44 -44.20
N ASN A 164 6.86 2.60 -43.85
CA ASN A 164 6.43 2.25 -42.50
C ASN A 164 7.12 0.99 -41.96
N HIS A 165 8.16 0.50 -42.63
CA HIS A 165 8.88 -0.70 -42.21
C HIS A 165 10.34 -0.39 -41.83
N LEU A 166 10.80 -0.96 -40.72
CA LEU A 166 12.20 -1.01 -40.32
C LEU A 166 12.74 -2.41 -40.60
N ILE A 167 13.97 -2.51 -41.11
CA ILE A 167 14.63 -3.78 -41.46
C ILE A 167 15.90 -3.90 -40.62
N ASP A 168 16.07 -5.01 -39.92
CA ASP A 168 17.29 -5.27 -39.14
C ASP A 168 18.43 -5.88 -39.97
N MET A 169 19.61 -5.99 -39.36
CA MET A 169 20.81 -6.61 -39.95
C MET A 169 20.63 -8.09 -40.39
N GLN A 170 19.53 -8.74 -40.01
CA GLN A 170 19.19 -10.11 -40.44
C GLN A 170 18.11 -10.13 -41.52
N GLY A 171 17.68 -8.97 -42.03
CA GLY A 171 16.65 -8.83 -43.06
C GLY A 171 15.22 -8.98 -42.55
N ARG A 172 14.98 -9.03 -41.23
CA ARG A 172 13.62 -9.10 -40.66
C ARG A 172 12.95 -7.75 -40.72
N SER A 173 11.69 -7.72 -41.16
CA SER A 173 10.90 -6.50 -41.29
C SER A 173 9.98 -6.28 -40.08
N TYR A 174 9.99 -5.07 -39.55
CA TYR A 174 9.18 -4.59 -38.43
C TYR A 174 8.31 -3.44 -38.89
N LEU A 175 7.02 -3.47 -38.56
CA LEU A 175 6.11 -2.35 -38.83
C LEU A 175 6.33 -1.25 -37.77
N ASP A 176 6.79 -0.06 -38.20
CA ASP A 176 6.99 1.11 -37.34
C ASP A 176 5.63 1.72 -36.96
N MET A 177 5.09 1.22 -35.85
CA MET A 177 3.84 1.73 -35.27
C MET A 177 4.03 2.94 -34.35
N LEU A 178 5.27 3.39 -34.12
CA LEU A 178 5.58 4.42 -33.12
C LEU A 178 5.80 5.79 -33.74
N ASN A 179 6.56 5.88 -34.83
CA ASN A 179 6.93 7.18 -35.40
C ASN A 179 6.24 7.51 -36.73
N ASN A 180 5.68 6.52 -37.43
CA ASN A 180 4.94 6.65 -38.69
C ASN A 180 5.60 7.54 -39.79
N VAL A 181 6.88 7.87 -39.63
CA VAL A 181 7.71 8.68 -40.51
C VAL A 181 9.15 8.21 -40.32
N ALA A 182 9.59 7.24 -41.11
CA ALA A 182 11.01 6.94 -41.18
C ALA A 182 11.53 7.38 -42.55
N VAL A 183 12.07 8.60 -42.62
CA VAL A 183 13.03 8.98 -43.67
C VAL A 183 14.38 9.09 -42.97
N LEU A 184 15.19 8.05 -43.08
CA LEU A 184 16.58 8.06 -42.62
C LEU A 184 17.46 7.67 -43.79
N GLY A 185 18.46 8.50 -44.09
CA GLY A 185 19.44 8.29 -45.16
C GLY A 185 20.85 8.20 -44.59
N HIS A 186 21.67 7.33 -45.20
CA HIS A 186 23.10 7.21 -44.95
C HIS A 186 23.87 7.38 -46.27
N GLY A 187 24.93 8.19 -46.26
CA GLY A 187 25.82 8.46 -47.39
C GLY A 187 27.13 7.68 -47.32
N HIS A 188 27.79 7.48 -48.46
CA HIS A 188 29.07 6.77 -48.57
C HIS A 188 30.18 7.55 -47.82
N PRO A 189 31.16 6.92 -47.16
CA PRO A 189 32.30 7.64 -46.53
C PRO A 189 33.20 8.46 -47.49
N ARG A 190 32.86 8.51 -48.79
CA ARG A 190 33.60 9.17 -49.87
C ARG A 190 32.72 10.10 -50.70
N MET A 191 31.44 10.23 -50.37
CA MET A 191 30.64 11.41 -50.73
C MET A 191 30.71 12.37 -49.54
#